data_AF-A0A937TQ78-F1
#
_entry.id   AF-A0A937TQ78-F1
#
_cell.length_a   1.000
_cell.length_b   1.000
_cell.length_c   1.000
_cell.angle_alpha   90.00
_cell.angle_beta   90.00
_cell.angle_gamma   90.00
#
_symmetry.space_group_name_H-M   'P 1'
#
loop_
_entity.id
_entity.type
_entity.pdbx_description
1 polymer ?
#
loop_
_entity_poly.entity_id
_entity_poly.type
_entity_poly.pdbx_seq_one_letter_code
_entity_poly.pdbx_strand_id
1 'polypeptide(L)'
;MKEMSPAALALIDELLKTLDQEIDLLDLRCVQLAALSRASIERDDETMESLLRDIETTQQRQDSTDRELNSIRRMLADLLALPRAEMRLAMLVEVLDGPQRTAVAGRRQAIVTLMEQLKRQHMDTALVVAESARINRMLLESLCPQSRQVTTYGVRGERSWRPESPLVDVES
;
A
#
# COMPACT_ATOMS: atom_id res chain seq x y z
N MET A 1 21.84 23.83 -29.19
CA MET A 1 22.18 22.89 -28.10
C MET A 1 22.43 23.71 -26.85
N LYS A 2 21.57 23.62 -25.84
CA LYS A 2 21.82 24.27 -24.55
C LYS A 2 22.77 23.31 -23.81
N GLU A 3 24.05 23.63 -23.74
CA GLU A 3 25.00 22.81 -22.98
C GLU A 3 24.53 22.75 -21.53
N MET A 4 24.09 21.57 -21.10
CA MET A 4 23.71 21.35 -19.71
C MET A 4 24.97 21.41 -18.84
N SER A 5 24.87 22.11 -17.71
CA SER A 5 25.97 22.20 -16.77
C SER A 5 26.32 20.80 -16.23
N PRO A 6 27.60 20.53 -15.90
CA PRO A 6 28.00 19.26 -15.29
C PRO A 6 27.25 18.97 -13.97
N ALA A 7 26.85 20.02 -13.25
CA ALA A 7 26.00 19.90 -12.06
C ALA A 7 24.59 19.38 -12.38
N ALA A 8 23.99 19.81 -13.50
CA ALA A 8 22.68 19.32 -13.93
C ALA A 8 22.74 17.85 -14.39
N LEU A 9 23.83 17.44 -15.06
CA LEU A 9 24.06 16.05 -15.45
C LEU A 9 24.18 15.12 -14.23
N ALA A 10 24.96 15.51 -13.23
CA ALA A 10 25.11 14.72 -11.99
C ALA A 10 23.76 14.54 -11.26
N LEU A 11 22.92 15.58 -11.22
CA LEU A 11 21.59 15.49 -10.62
C LEU A 11 20.61 14.63 -11.42
N ILE A 12 20.77 14.55 -12.74
CA ILE A 12 19.97 13.64 -13.58
C ILE A 12 20.40 12.20 -13.33
N ASP A 13 21.69 11.92 -13.20
CA ASP A 13 22.16 10.58 -12.85
C ASP A 13 21.63 10.16 -11.47
N GLU A 14 21.62 11.07 -10.49
CA GLU A 14 21.04 10.80 -9.19
C GLU A 14 19.52 10.58 -9.28
N LEU A 15 18.81 11.41 -10.06
CA LEU A 15 17.38 11.21 -10.34
C LEU A 15 17.12 9.81 -10.93
N LEU A 16 17.93 9.37 -11.90
CA LEU A 16 17.76 8.07 -12.54
C LEU A 16 17.93 6.92 -11.53
N LYS A 17 18.90 7.00 -10.63
CA LYS A 17 19.06 6.01 -9.55
C LYS A 17 17.86 5.98 -8.61
N THR A 18 17.36 7.16 -8.20
CA THR A 18 16.19 7.21 -7.32
C THR A 18 14.92 6.70 -8.04
N LEU A 19 14.80 6.92 -9.35
CA LEU A 19 13.73 6.32 -10.16
C LEU A 19 13.86 4.79 -10.30
N ASP A 20 15.08 4.25 -10.34
CA ASP A 20 15.30 2.81 -10.33
C ASP A 20 14.90 2.21 -8.97
N GLN A 21 15.23 2.87 -7.86
CA GLN A 21 14.76 2.47 -6.53
C GLN A 21 13.22 2.50 -6.41
N GLU A 22 12.59 3.51 -7.01
CA GLU A 22 11.12 3.61 -7.06
C GLU A 22 10.50 2.43 -7.82
N ILE A 23 11.10 2.05 -8.95
CA ILE A 23 10.67 0.88 -9.74
C ILE A 23 10.79 -0.39 -8.90
N ASP A 24 11.93 -0.60 -8.22
CA ASP A 24 12.16 -1.77 -7.38
C ASP A 24 11.15 -1.86 -6.22
N LEU A 25 10.83 -0.72 -5.58
CA LEU A 25 9.83 -0.66 -4.51
C LEU A 25 8.42 -0.97 -5.02
N LEU A 26 8.05 -0.45 -6.20
CA LEU A 26 6.76 -0.72 -6.82
C LEU A 26 6.62 -2.19 -7.23
N ASP A 27 7.67 -2.81 -7.76
CA ASP A 27 7.67 -4.22 -8.11
C ASP A 27 7.55 -5.10 -6.85
N LEU A 28 8.31 -4.79 -5.80
CA LEU A 28 8.20 -5.46 -4.51
C LEU A 28 6.77 -5.40 -3.95
N ARG A 29 6.11 -4.23 -4.04
CA ARG A 29 4.71 -4.08 -3.62
C ARG A 29 3.76 -4.94 -4.44
N CYS A 30 3.99 -5.08 -5.74
CA CYS A 30 3.19 -5.97 -6.59
C CYS A 30 3.32 -7.43 -6.14
N VAL A 31 4.54 -7.86 -5.81
CA VAL A 31 4.81 -9.20 -5.29
C VAL A 31 4.16 -9.39 -3.91
N GLN A 32 4.29 -8.42 -3.01
CA GLN A 32 3.72 -8.47 -1.66
C GLN A 32 2.19 -8.55 -1.69
N LEU A 33 1.51 -7.77 -2.54
CA LEU A 33 0.05 -7.83 -2.68
C LEU A 33 -0.42 -9.17 -3.29
N ALA A 34 0.28 -9.68 -4.30
CA ALA A 34 -0.04 -11.00 -4.86
C ALA A 34 0.14 -12.12 -3.82
N ALA A 35 1.21 -12.06 -3.03
CA ALA A 35 1.46 -13.00 -1.94
C ALA A 35 0.39 -12.90 -0.84
N LEU A 36 -0.02 -11.68 -0.47
CA LEU A 36 -1.06 -11.45 0.53
C LEU A 36 -2.41 -12.01 0.08
N SER A 37 -2.78 -11.77 -1.17
CA SER A 37 -4.01 -12.33 -1.76
C SER A 37 -4.01 -13.87 -1.69
N ARG A 38 -2.89 -14.51 -2.05
CA ARG A 38 -2.74 -15.96 -1.94
C ARG A 38 -2.84 -16.47 -0.50
N ALA A 39 -2.11 -15.86 0.43
CA ALA A 39 -2.15 -16.22 1.85
C ALA A 39 -3.56 -16.08 2.43
N SER A 40 -4.31 -15.05 2.02
CA SER A 40 -5.71 -14.88 2.40
C SER A 40 -6.63 -15.99 1.85
N ILE A 41 -6.39 -16.49 0.65
CA ILE A 41 -7.14 -17.62 0.07
C ILE A 41 -6.80 -18.92 0.78
N GLU A 42 -5.52 -19.13 1.09
CA GLU A 42 -5.00 -20.33 1.75
C GLU A 42 -5.26 -20.35 3.27
N ARG A 43 -5.71 -19.24 3.85
CA ARG A 43 -5.89 -19.03 5.31
C ARG A 43 -4.61 -19.27 6.10
N ASP A 44 -3.49 -18.87 5.53
CA ASP A 44 -2.19 -18.90 6.19
C ASP A 44 -1.99 -17.60 6.97
N ASP A 45 -2.48 -17.60 8.21
CA ASP A 45 -2.46 -16.42 9.08
C ASP A 45 -1.03 -15.99 9.46
N GLU A 46 -0.08 -16.93 9.59
CA GLU A 46 1.31 -16.63 9.92
C GLU A 46 2.01 -15.90 8.76
N THR A 47 1.86 -16.40 7.54
CA THR A 47 2.38 -15.75 6.34
C THR A 47 1.72 -14.37 6.15
N MET A 48 0.42 -14.24 6.44
CA MET A 48 -0.30 -12.97 6.34
C MET A 48 0.25 -11.91 7.30
N GLU A 49 0.45 -12.25 8.58
CA GLU A 49 1.02 -11.33 9.57
C GLU A 49 2.47 -10.92 9.24
N SER A 50 3.28 -11.83 8.69
CA SER A 50 4.62 -11.48 8.19
C SER A 50 4.54 -10.50 7.03
N LEU A 51 3.70 -10.77 6.03
CA LEU A 51 3.55 -9.92 4.84
C LEU A 51 3.05 -8.52 5.19
N LEU A 52 2.13 -8.40 6.16
CA LEU A 52 1.64 -7.08 6.61
C LEU A 52 2.75 -6.23 7.23
N ARG A 53 3.64 -6.84 8.04
CA ARG A 53 4.82 -6.15 8.60
C ARG A 53 5.83 -5.75 7.51
N ASP A 54 6.02 -6.62 6.53
CA ASP A 54 6.90 -6.33 5.39
C ASP A 54 6.34 -5.19 4.52
N ILE A 55 5.02 -5.14 4.31
CA ILE A 55 4.35 -4.06 3.58
C ILE A 55 4.52 -2.72 4.32
N GLU A 56 4.36 -2.71 5.65
CA GLU A 56 4.58 -1.51 6.45
C GLU A 56 6.03 -0.99 6.35
N THR A 57 7.00 -1.91 6.40
CA THR A 57 8.42 -1.58 6.21
C THR A 57 8.69 -1.02 4.81
N THR A 58 8.10 -1.63 3.76
CA THR A 58 8.18 -1.12 2.39
C THR A 58 7.55 0.26 2.26
N GLN A 59 6.45 0.56 2.98
CA GLN A 59 5.85 1.89 2.99
C GLN A 59 6.76 2.96 3.61
N GLN A 60 7.47 2.64 4.69
CA GLN A 60 8.43 3.59 5.27
C GLN A 60 9.59 3.91 4.31
N ARG A 61 10.06 2.90 3.56
CA ARG A 61 11.08 3.09 2.51
C ARG A 61 10.56 3.98 1.38
N GLN A 62 9.34 3.73 0.92
CA GLN A 62 8.68 4.57 -0.10
C GLN A 62 8.64 6.05 0.32
N ASP A 63 8.23 6.34 1.56
CA ASP A 63 8.15 7.71 2.05
C ASP A 63 9.53 8.42 2.01
N SER A 64 10.62 7.66 2.21
CA SER A 64 11.98 8.19 2.11
C SER A 64 12.40 8.47 0.67
N THR A 65 12.13 7.53 -0.25
CA THR A 65 12.40 7.67 -1.69
C THR A 65 11.59 8.83 -2.29
N ASP A 66 10.33 8.99 -1.89
CA ASP A 66 9.47 10.10 -2.33
C ASP A 66 10.02 11.47 -1.91
N ARG A 67 10.57 11.58 -0.69
CA ARG A 67 11.20 12.81 -0.22
C ARG A 67 12.46 13.13 -1.01
N GLU A 68 13.27 12.11 -1.30
CA GLU A 68 14.49 12.25 -2.10
C GLU A 68 14.17 12.67 -3.55
N LEU A 69 13.23 11.99 -4.21
CA LEU A 69 12.74 12.36 -5.54
C LEU A 69 12.25 13.80 -5.58
N ASN A 70 11.47 14.22 -4.59
CA ASN A 70 10.98 15.60 -4.51
C ASN A 70 12.11 16.61 -4.27
N SER A 71 13.14 16.25 -3.50
CA SER A 71 14.34 17.08 -3.30
C SER A 71 15.11 17.27 -4.61
N ILE A 72 15.43 16.17 -5.31
CA ILE A 72 16.15 16.20 -6.58
C ILE A 72 15.37 16.99 -7.64
N ARG A 73 14.06 16.80 -7.72
CA ARG A 73 13.20 17.58 -8.62
C ARG A 73 13.25 19.08 -8.34
N ARG A 74 13.27 19.50 -7.07
CA ARG A 74 13.39 20.93 -6.72
C ARG A 74 14.75 21.50 -7.14
N MET A 75 15.84 20.77 -6.89
CA MET A 75 17.19 21.19 -7.29
C MET A 75 17.33 21.32 -8.81
N LEU A 76 16.77 20.37 -9.56
CA LEU A 76 16.75 20.42 -11.02
C LEU A 76 15.88 21.57 -11.55
N ALA A 77 14.74 21.86 -10.91
CA ALA A 77 13.90 22.99 -11.30
C ALA A 77 14.65 24.32 -11.15
N ASP A 78 15.41 24.48 -10.06
CA ASP A 78 16.23 25.67 -9.84
C ASP A 78 17.34 25.83 -10.89
N LEU A 79 18.06 24.75 -11.18
CA LEU A 79 19.15 24.77 -12.16
C LEU A 79 18.67 25.01 -13.59
N LEU A 80 17.48 24.53 -13.93
CA LEU A 80 16.89 24.69 -15.25
C LEU A 80 16.00 25.95 -15.37
N ALA A 81 15.88 26.74 -14.29
CA ALA A 81 14.99 27.88 -14.18
C ALA A 81 13.52 27.54 -14.53
N LEU A 82 13.08 26.35 -14.13
CA LEU A 82 11.71 25.87 -14.30
C LEU A 82 10.88 26.11 -13.01
N PRO A 83 9.55 26.30 -13.12
CA PRO A 83 8.69 26.42 -11.95
C PRO A 83 8.72 25.13 -11.11
N ARG A 84 9.17 25.22 -9.85
CA ARG A 84 9.27 24.07 -8.92
C ARG A 84 7.96 23.29 -8.74
N ALA A 85 6.83 24.00 -8.72
CA ALA A 85 5.50 23.40 -8.55
C ALA A 85 5.04 22.60 -9.77
N GLU A 86 5.60 22.88 -10.94
CA GLU A 86 5.20 22.25 -12.19
C GLU A 86 6.15 21.14 -12.59
N MET A 87 7.43 21.17 -12.16
CA MET A 87 8.46 20.29 -12.71
C MET A 87 8.12 18.79 -12.61
N ARG A 88 7.61 18.23 -13.71
CA ARG A 88 7.22 16.83 -13.91
C ARG A 88 8.28 16.11 -14.75
N LEU A 89 8.40 14.79 -14.58
CA LEU A 89 9.28 13.96 -15.44
C LEU A 89 8.98 14.17 -16.93
N ALA A 90 7.71 14.38 -17.30
CA ALA A 90 7.32 14.68 -18.68
C ALA A 90 7.95 15.98 -19.21
N MET A 91 8.01 17.05 -18.39
CA MET A 91 8.68 18.28 -18.80
C MET A 91 10.20 18.12 -18.85
N LEU A 92 10.77 17.29 -17.98
CA LEU A 92 12.19 16.94 -18.06
C LEU A 92 12.50 16.26 -19.40
N VAL A 93 11.63 15.34 -19.86
CA VAL A 93 11.77 14.66 -21.16
C VAL A 93 11.67 15.62 -22.35
N GLU A 94 10.95 16.74 -22.23
CA GLU A 94 10.88 17.77 -23.28
C GLU A 94 12.11 18.68 -23.31
N VAL A 95 12.79 18.86 -22.18
CA VAL A 95 13.96 19.76 -22.05
C VAL A 95 15.28 19.02 -22.25
N LEU A 96 15.31 17.71 -22.00
CA LEU A 96 16.48 16.86 -22.18
C LEU A 96 16.60 16.37 -23.62
N ASP A 97 17.84 16.27 -24.10
CA ASP A 97 18.18 15.67 -25.38
C ASP A 97 18.97 14.36 -25.18
N GLY A 98 18.99 13.53 -26.22
CA GLY A 98 19.89 12.38 -26.29
C GLY A 98 19.61 11.26 -25.28
N PRO A 99 20.65 10.58 -24.76
CA PRO A 99 20.49 9.36 -23.95
C PRO A 99 19.77 9.61 -22.62
N GLN A 100 19.93 10.78 -22.02
CA GLN A 100 19.25 11.15 -20.77
C GLN A 100 17.74 11.23 -20.95
N ARG A 101 17.28 11.80 -22.08
CA ARG A 101 15.85 11.84 -22.43
C ARG A 101 15.25 10.44 -22.48
N THR A 102 15.90 9.54 -23.20
CA THR A 102 15.45 8.14 -23.35
C THR A 102 15.43 7.43 -22.00
N ALA A 103 16.45 7.64 -21.17
CA ALA A 103 16.56 7.04 -19.85
C ALA A 103 15.42 7.47 -18.90
N VAL A 104 15.11 8.77 -18.85
CA VAL A 104 14.02 9.32 -18.03
C VAL A 104 12.65 8.88 -18.57
N ALA A 105 12.46 8.92 -19.89
CA ALA A 105 11.22 8.49 -20.52
C ALA A 105 10.92 7.00 -20.27
N GLY A 106 11.93 6.13 -20.38
CA GLY A 106 11.81 4.70 -20.11
C GLY A 106 11.38 4.40 -18.67
N ARG A 107 12.07 5.00 -17.68
CA ARG A 107 11.73 4.82 -16.26
C ARG A 107 10.36 5.36 -15.91
N ARG A 108 10.00 6.54 -16.45
CA ARG A 108 8.64 7.07 -16.32
C ARG A 108 7.60 6.07 -16.82
N GLN A 109 7.82 5.47 -17.99
CA GLN A 109 6.88 4.50 -18.54
C GLN A 109 6.79 3.23 -17.67
N ALA A 110 7.92 2.73 -17.17
CA ALA A 110 7.94 1.58 -16.26
C ALA A 110 7.13 1.85 -14.99
N ILE A 111 7.33 3.02 -14.36
CA ILE A 111 6.59 3.43 -13.15
C ILE A 111 5.08 3.51 -13.44
N VAL A 112 4.67 4.11 -14.57
CA VAL A 112 3.24 4.18 -14.95
C VAL A 112 2.65 2.78 -15.09
N THR A 113 3.32 1.88 -15.81
CA THR A 113 2.87 0.49 -16.00
C THR A 113 2.74 -0.24 -14.66
N LEU A 114 3.74 -0.10 -13.77
CA LEU A 114 3.72 -0.72 -12.44
C LEU A 114 2.60 -0.17 -11.56
N MET A 115 2.37 1.14 -11.57
CA MET A 115 1.25 1.74 -10.83
C MET A 115 -0.11 1.23 -11.33
N GLU A 116 -0.28 1.07 -12.65
CA GLU A 116 -1.51 0.49 -13.21
C GLU A 116 -1.70 -0.97 -12.81
N GLN A 117 -0.62 -1.75 -12.75
CA GLN A 117 -0.65 -3.13 -12.24
C GLN A 117 -1.00 -3.16 -10.75
N LEU A 118 -0.32 -2.35 -9.93
CA LEU A 118 -0.54 -2.27 -8.50
C LEU A 118 -1.98 -1.88 -8.17
N LYS A 119 -2.55 -0.91 -8.91
CA LYS A 119 -3.94 -0.49 -8.75
C LYS A 119 -4.92 -1.64 -8.99
N ARG A 120 -4.69 -2.43 -10.05
CA ARG A 120 -5.51 -3.61 -10.35
C ARG A 120 -5.40 -4.66 -9.24
N GLN A 121 -4.19 -5.03 -8.85
CA GLN A 121 -3.95 -6.01 -7.79
C GLN A 121 -4.53 -5.58 -6.43
N HIS A 122 -4.47 -4.28 -6.11
CA HIS A 122 -5.07 -3.75 -4.89
C HIS A 122 -6.60 -3.89 -4.90
N MET A 123 -7.26 -3.60 -6.03
CA MET A 123 -8.71 -3.82 -6.17
C MET A 123 -9.08 -5.30 -6.04
N ASP A 124 -8.32 -6.20 -6.66
CA ASP A 124 -8.55 -7.64 -6.59
C ASP A 124 -8.38 -8.17 -5.15
N THR A 125 -7.31 -7.74 -4.46
CA THR A 125 -7.03 -8.13 -3.08
C THR A 125 -8.11 -7.60 -2.12
N ALA A 126 -8.55 -6.35 -2.30
CA ALA A 126 -9.63 -5.77 -1.52
C ALA A 126 -10.95 -6.56 -1.68
N LEU A 127 -11.24 -7.02 -2.90
CA LEU A 127 -12.41 -7.87 -3.17
C LEU A 127 -12.31 -9.22 -2.44
N VAL A 128 -11.17 -9.89 -2.50
CA VAL A 128 -10.93 -11.18 -1.81
C VAL A 128 -11.08 -11.05 -0.30
N VAL A 129 -10.52 -9.99 0.29
CA VAL A 129 -10.63 -9.73 1.73
C VAL A 129 -12.08 -9.42 2.12
N ALA A 130 -12.79 -8.60 1.34
CA ALA A 130 -14.19 -8.28 1.58
C ALA A 130 -15.10 -9.52 1.51
N GLU A 131 -14.85 -10.40 0.53
CA GLU A 131 -15.61 -11.64 0.37
C GLU A 131 -15.30 -12.64 1.49
N SER A 132 -14.03 -12.77 1.88
CA SER A 132 -13.62 -13.56 3.05
C SER A 132 -14.30 -13.08 4.33
N ALA A 133 -14.36 -11.76 4.55
CA ALA A 133 -15.07 -11.17 5.69
C ALA A 133 -16.59 -11.43 5.64
N ARG A 134 -17.21 -11.37 4.45
CA ARG A 134 -18.63 -11.67 4.25
C ARG A 134 -18.95 -13.13 4.56
N ILE A 135 -18.16 -14.06 4.04
CA ILE A 135 -18.31 -15.50 4.30
C ILE A 135 -18.10 -15.79 5.79
N ASN A 136 -17.07 -15.23 6.41
CA ASN A 136 -16.82 -15.40 7.84
C ASN A 136 -18.00 -14.88 8.67
N ARG A 137 -18.60 -13.75 8.30
CA ARG A 137 -19.81 -13.23 8.96
C ARG A 137 -20.99 -14.18 8.80
N MET A 138 -21.25 -14.68 7.59
CA MET A 138 -22.34 -15.65 7.35
C MET A 138 -22.13 -16.96 8.13
N LEU A 139 -20.89 -17.46 8.18
CA LEU A 139 -20.54 -18.65 8.98
C LEU A 139 -20.76 -18.38 10.47
N LEU A 140 -20.28 -17.25 10.99
CA LEU A 140 -20.51 -16.85 12.37
C LEU A 140 -22.01 -16.68 12.67
N GLU A 141 -22.80 -16.11 11.78
CA GLU A 141 -24.26 -16.01 11.92
C GLU A 141 -24.95 -17.39 11.91
N SER A 142 -24.41 -18.34 11.15
CA SER A 142 -24.95 -19.72 11.10
C SER A 142 -24.54 -20.59 12.30
N LEU A 143 -23.31 -20.40 12.82
CA LEU A 143 -22.74 -21.14 13.96
C LEU A 143 -23.15 -20.52 15.29
N CYS A 144 -23.27 -19.20 15.33
CA CYS A 144 -23.74 -18.39 16.45
C CYS A 144 -24.98 -17.60 15.99
N PRO A 145 -26.14 -18.26 15.75
CA PRO A 145 -27.37 -17.54 15.50
C PRO A 145 -27.63 -16.62 16.69
N GLN A 146 -27.59 -15.31 16.44
CA GLN A 146 -27.78 -14.24 17.42
C GLN A 146 -28.78 -14.67 18.48
N SER A 147 -28.24 -15.01 19.66
CA SER A 147 -28.93 -15.34 20.90
C SER A 147 -30.43 -15.66 20.72
N ARG A 148 -30.74 -16.80 20.10
CA ARG A 148 -32.03 -17.42 20.38
C ARG A 148 -31.92 -17.90 21.83
N GLN A 149 -32.43 -17.06 22.75
CA GLN A 149 -32.51 -17.28 24.20
C GLN A 149 -32.04 -18.67 24.61
N VAL A 150 -30.80 -18.77 25.12
CA VAL A 150 -30.34 -19.98 25.78
C VAL A 150 -31.24 -20.14 27.00
N THR A 151 -32.25 -21.01 26.88
CA THR A 151 -33.03 -21.45 28.02
C THR A 151 -32.17 -22.46 28.75
N THR A 152 -31.36 -22.00 29.71
CA THR A 152 -30.71 -22.90 30.65
C THR A 152 -31.80 -23.52 31.53
N TYR A 153 -32.09 -24.80 31.31
CA TYR A 153 -32.90 -25.58 32.24
C TYR A 153 -32.07 -25.81 33.50
N GLY A 154 -32.27 -24.97 34.50
CA GLY A 154 -31.87 -25.32 35.87
C GLY A 154 -32.68 -26.54 36.33
N VAL A 155 -32.06 -27.40 37.15
CA VAL A 155 -32.60 -28.69 37.64
C VAL A 155 -33.86 -28.53 38.54
N ARG A 156 -34.45 -27.33 38.62
CA ARG A 156 -35.67 -27.03 39.41
C ARG A 156 -36.76 -26.21 38.69
N GLY A 157 -36.63 -25.90 37.41
CA GLY A 157 -37.78 -25.46 36.60
C GLY A 157 -38.50 -24.16 37.00
N GLU A 158 -37.85 -23.21 37.68
CA GLU A 158 -38.45 -21.90 37.97
C GLU A 158 -37.93 -20.80 37.03
N ARG A 159 -38.87 -20.10 36.38
CA ARG A 159 -38.61 -18.91 35.55
C ARG A 159 -38.52 -17.68 36.45
N SER A 160 -37.36 -17.05 36.53
CA SER A 160 -37.28 -15.65 37.00
C SER A 160 -36.49 -14.82 36.01
N TRP A 161 -37.13 -13.79 35.48
CA TRP A 161 -36.53 -12.75 34.63
C TRP A 161 -36.52 -11.45 35.43
N ARG A 162 -35.36 -10.77 35.45
CA ARG A 162 -35.28 -9.33 35.74
C ARG A 162 -34.28 -8.71 34.77
N PRO A 163 -34.69 -7.78 33.89
CA PRO A 163 -33.76 -6.87 33.26
C PRO A 163 -33.44 -5.77 34.29
N GLU A 164 -32.36 -5.04 34.07
CA GLU A 164 -31.99 -3.84 34.83
C GLU A 164 -31.31 -4.11 36.18
N SER A 165 -30.00 -4.43 36.11
CA SER A 165 -29.02 -3.61 36.81
C SER A 165 -27.61 -3.85 36.24
N PRO A 166 -26.89 -2.81 35.79
CA PRO A 166 -25.47 -2.89 35.54
C PRO A 166 -24.76 -2.62 36.87
N LEU A 167 -24.17 -3.63 37.49
CA LEU A 167 -23.17 -3.39 38.53
C LEU A 167 -22.10 -4.48 38.46
N VAL A 168 -20.96 -4.00 37.95
CA VAL A 168 -19.62 -4.40 38.34
C VAL A 168 -19.60 -4.81 39.82
N ASP A 169 -19.11 -6.00 40.12
CA ASP A 169 -18.37 -6.19 41.36
C ASP A 169 -17.13 -7.04 41.12
N VAL A 170 -16.06 -6.56 41.73
CA VAL A 170 -14.66 -6.90 41.56
C VAL A 170 -14.28 -7.91 42.65
N GLU A 171 -13.56 -8.96 42.25
CA GLU A 171 -12.68 -9.82 43.07
C GLU A 171 -13.21 -10.51 44.34
N SER A 172 -12.93 -11.82 44.42
CA SER A 172 -12.12 -12.43 45.50
C SER A 172 -11.56 -13.77 45.02
#